data_AF-A0A561ERW3-F1
#
_entry.id   AF-A0A561ERW3-F1
#
_cell.length_a   1.000
_cell.length_b   1.000
_cell.length_c   1.000
_cell.angle_alpha   90.00
_cell.angle_beta   90.00
_cell.angle_gamma   90.00
#
_symmetry.space_group_name_H-M   'P 1'
#
loop_
_entity.id
_entity.type
_entity.pdbx_description
1 polymer ?
#
loop_
_entity_poly.entity_id
_entity_poly.type
_entity_poly.pdbx_seq_one_letter_code
_entity_poly.pdbx_strand_id
1 'polypeptide(L)'
;MANPNKQKGTAWESSVRDYLNVELGQVDEYGRLLDPFDGMNVRRPAQEGARDVGDVHAVPFVLEAKDVAKPTVPSFLRQAEVEAQHAGFPYGVAVVKVRRANVRAGKVHFTVRTWTRVRLALGLKSRDFADRYGFGFSLRGLDTGRWYATTDLERFARLLGDVRAARRHTR
;
A
#
# COMPACT_ATOMS: atom_id res chain seq x y z
N MET A 1 7.13 -1.68 -29.78
CA MET A 1 7.71 -2.74 -28.91
C MET A 1 7.40 -2.44 -27.46
N ALA A 2 6.68 -3.32 -26.77
CA ALA A 2 6.38 -3.15 -25.35
C ALA A 2 7.62 -3.49 -24.49
N ASN A 3 8.10 -2.53 -23.71
CA ASN A 3 9.27 -2.70 -22.84
C ASN A 3 9.01 -3.82 -21.79
N PRO A 4 9.79 -4.92 -21.78
CA PRO A 4 9.57 -6.05 -20.86
C PRO A 4 9.60 -5.66 -19.37
N ASN A 5 10.37 -4.63 -19.00
CA ASN A 5 10.39 -4.15 -17.62
C ASN A 5 9.10 -3.41 -17.25
N LYS A 6 8.52 -2.67 -18.20
CA LYS A 6 7.22 -2.00 -18.01
C LYS A 6 6.10 -3.03 -17.86
N GLN A 7 6.12 -4.11 -18.64
CA GLN A 7 5.15 -5.21 -18.51
C GLN A 7 5.20 -5.85 -17.12
N LYS A 8 6.41 -6.11 -16.59
CA LYS A 8 6.58 -6.69 -15.25
C LYS A 8 6.06 -5.75 -14.15
N GLY A 9 6.29 -4.45 -14.28
CA GLY A 9 5.72 -3.43 -13.40
C GLY A 9 4.19 -3.49 -13.39
N THR A 10 3.58 -3.37 -14.57
CA THR A 10 2.11 -3.43 -14.73
C THR A 10 1.51 -4.74 -14.20
N ALA A 11 2.18 -5.87 -14.42
CA ALA A 11 1.75 -7.15 -13.86
C ALA A 11 1.83 -7.17 -12.33
N TRP A 12 2.85 -6.55 -11.74
CA TRP A 12 2.97 -6.43 -10.28
C TRP A 12 1.87 -5.56 -9.70
N GLU A 13 1.64 -4.37 -10.25
CA GLU A 13 0.58 -3.46 -9.84
C GLU A 13 -0.80 -4.13 -9.91
N SER A 14 -1.07 -4.85 -11.00
CA SER A 14 -2.33 -5.58 -11.18
C SER A 14 -2.47 -6.71 -10.17
N SER A 15 -1.39 -7.45 -9.88
CA SER A 15 -1.40 -8.51 -8.87
C SER A 15 -1.70 -7.97 -7.47
N VAL A 16 -1.15 -6.81 -7.10
CA VAL A 16 -1.44 -6.16 -5.80
C VAL A 16 -2.90 -5.72 -5.74
N ARG A 17 -3.41 -5.08 -6.80
CA ARG A 17 -4.82 -4.67 -6.91
C ARG A 17 -5.76 -5.86 -6.70
N ASP A 18 -5.53 -6.93 -7.46
CA ASP A 18 -6.40 -8.11 -7.47
C ASP A 18 -6.34 -8.83 -6.12
N TYR A 19 -5.14 -9.00 -5.56
CA TYR A 19 -4.96 -9.59 -4.24
C TYR A 19 -5.74 -8.83 -3.16
N LEU A 20 -5.63 -7.50 -3.13
CA LEU A 20 -6.32 -6.70 -2.11
C LEU A 20 -7.84 -6.71 -2.30
N ASN A 21 -8.36 -6.63 -3.53
CA ASN A 21 -9.80 -6.74 -3.77
C ASN A 21 -10.37 -8.09 -3.32
N VAL A 22 -9.63 -9.19 -3.55
CA VAL A 22 -9.99 -10.53 -3.04
C VAL A 22 -10.02 -10.56 -1.52
N GLU A 23 -8.94 -10.15 -0.86
CA GLU A 23 -8.83 -10.19 0.62
C GLU A 23 -9.83 -9.25 1.32
N LEU A 24 -10.27 -8.19 0.64
CA LEU A 24 -11.28 -7.26 1.14
C LEU A 24 -12.72 -7.67 0.79
N GLY A 25 -12.90 -8.81 0.12
CA GLY A 25 -14.22 -9.32 -0.26
C GLY A 25 -14.96 -8.43 -1.26
N GLN A 26 -14.22 -7.73 -2.14
CA GLN A 26 -14.78 -6.80 -3.13
C GLN A 26 -15.08 -7.46 -4.47
N VAL A 27 -14.79 -8.75 -4.61
CA VAL A 27 -14.97 -9.54 -5.83
C VAL A 27 -15.73 -10.83 -5.58
N ASP A 28 -16.33 -11.37 -6.64
CA ASP A 28 -16.92 -12.71 -6.67
C ASP A 28 -15.86 -13.82 -6.74
N GLU A 29 -16.31 -15.09 -6.81
CA GLU A 29 -15.44 -16.27 -6.93
C GLU A 29 -14.60 -16.31 -8.22
N TYR A 30 -14.94 -15.50 -9.22
CA TYR A 30 -14.23 -15.36 -10.49
C TYR A 30 -13.32 -14.13 -10.53
N GLY A 31 -13.23 -13.36 -9.44
CA GLY A 31 -12.42 -12.15 -9.35
C GLY A 31 -13.04 -10.91 -10.01
N ARG A 32 -14.35 -10.93 -10.32
CA ARG A 32 -15.07 -9.76 -10.82
C ARG A 32 -15.58 -8.92 -9.67
N LEU A 33 -15.48 -7.59 -9.78
CA LEU A 33 -15.96 -6.67 -8.75
C LEU A 33 -17.45 -6.88 -8.47
N LEU A 34 -17.83 -6.99 -7.20
CA LEU A 34 -19.23 -7.11 -6.77
C LEU A 34 -20.03 -5.85 -7.10
N ASP A 35 -19.44 -4.68 -6.85
CA ASP A 35 -19.95 -3.39 -7.29
C ASP A 35 -18.82 -2.61 -7.98
N PRO A 36 -18.82 -2.52 -9.33
CA PRO A 36 -17.81 -1.78 -10.08
C PRO A 36 -17.73 -0.28 -9.75
N PHE A 37 -18.79 0.31 -9.17
CA PHE A 37 -18.87 1.73 -8.85
C PHE A 37 -18.50 2.04 -7.40
N ASP A 38 -18.20 1.02 -6.57
CA ASP A 38 -17.75 1.24 -5.20
C ASP A 38 -16.40 1.99 -5.20
N GLY A 39 -16.42 3.20 -4.64
CA GLY A 39 -15.23 4.04 -4.47
C GLY A 39 -14.16 3.43 -3.54
N MET A 40 -14.51 2.36 -2.81
CA MET A 40 -13.57 1.59 -1.99
C MET A 40 -12.84 0.51 -2.78
N ASN A 41 -13.21 0.23 -4.03
CA ASN A 41 -12.47 -0.74 -4.87
C ASN A 41 -10.99 -0.34 -4.97
N VAL A 42 -10.12 -1.33 -4.80
CA VAL A 42 -8.69 -1.14 -5.06
C VAL A 42 -8.52 -1.05 -6.58
N ARG A 43 -7.92 0.05 -7.05
CA ARG A 43 -7.83 0.36 -8.48
C ARG A 43 -6.46 0.89 -8.87
N ARG A 44 -6.09 0.65 -10.13
CA ARG A 44 -4.96 1.36 -10.75
C ARG A 44 -5.53 2.63 -11.39
N PRO A 45 -5.13 3.83 -10.97
CA PRO A 45 -5.61 5.05 -11.59
C PRO A 45 -5.12 5.11 -13.04
N ALA A 46 -5.94 5.70 -13.93
CA ALA A 46 -5.42 6.14 -15.21
C ALA A 46 -4.44 7.29 -14.95
N GLN A 47 -3.31 7.31 -15.65
CA GLN A 47 -2.39 8.45 -15.56
C GLN A 47 -3.05 9.64 -16.27
N GLU A 48 -3.62 10.56 -15.50
CA GLU A 48 -4.25 11.78 -16.01
C GLU A 48 -3.45 13.01 -15.55
N GLY A 49 -2.94 13.78 -16.52
CA GLY A 49 -2.18 15.01 -16.29
C GLY A 49 -0.68 14.82 -16.05
N ALA A 50 -0.01 15.90 -15.63
CA ALA A 50 1.44 15.94 -15.44
C ALA A 50 1.92 15.42 -14.06
N ARG A 51 1.00 15.13 -13.13
CA ARG A 51 1.33 14.73 -11.76
C ARG A 51 1.12 13.23 -11.59
N ASP A 52 2.13 12.56 -11.06
CA ASP A 52 2.01 11.16 -10.66
C ASP A 52 1.13 11.05 -9.40
N VAL A 53 0.12 10.19 -9.47
CA VAL A 53 -0.87 9.93 -8.40
C VAL A 53 -0.72 8.52 -7.82
N GLY A 54 0.37 7.84 -8.16
CA GLY A 54 0.78 6.53 -7.65
C GLY A 54 0.19 5.36 -8.41
N ASP A 55 0.78 4.17 -8.17
CA ASP A 55 0.50 2.97 -8.96
C ASP A 55 -0.86 2.33 -8.65
N VAL A 56 -1.25 2.29 -7.37
CA VAL A 56 -2.51 1.67 -6.90
C VAL A 56 -3.17 2.55 -5.83
N HIS A 57 -4.47 2.80 -6.00
CA HIS A 57 -5.32 3.47 -5.02
C HIS A 57 -6.06 2.42 -4.21
N ALA A 58 -5.82 2.38 -2.90
CA ALA A 58 -6.50 1.52 -1.95
C ALA A 58 -6.97 2.38 -0.77
N VAL A 59 -8.09 3.10 -0.95
CA VAL A 59 -8.57 4.13 -0.01
C VAL A 59 -8.48 3.65 1.44
N PRO A 60 -7.79 4.35 2.36
CA PRO A 60 -7.23 5.71 2.21
C PRO A 60 -5.73 5.79 1.87
N PHE A 61 -5.16 4.75 1.26
CA PHE A 61 -3.75 4.68 0.89
C PHE A 61 -3.54 4.83 -0.62
N VAL A 62 -2.43 5.47 -0.97
CA VAL A 62 -1.77 5.32 -2.28
C VAL A 62 -0.57 4.40 -2.11
N LEU A 63 -0.45 3.45 -3.03
CA LEU A 63 0.52 2.37 -2.99
C LEU A 63 1.47 2.55 -4.16
N GLU A 64 2.76 2.69 -3.85
CA GLU A 64 3.85 2.67 -4.82
C GLU A 64 4.39 1.24 -4.95
N ALA A 65 4.19 0.59 -6.08
CA ALA A 65 4.40 -0.85 -6.26
C ALA A 65 5.72 -1.14 -7.00
N LYS A 66 6.71 -1.70 -6.30
CA LYS A 66 8.03 -1.99 -6.88
C LYS A 66 8.37 -3.49 -6.93
N ASP A 67 8.65 -3.98 -8.13
CA ASP A 67 9.27 -5.30 -8.37
C ASP A 67 10.76 -5.12 -8.69
N VAL A 68 11.62 -5.37 -7.69
CA VAL A 68 13.04 -5.00 -7.73
C VAL A 68 13.95 -6.13 -7.29
N ALA A 69 15.19 -6.15 -7.79
CA ALA A 69 16.20 -7.10 -7.33
C ALA A 69 16.79 -6.70 -5.96
N LYS A 70 17.00 -5.39 -5.77
CA LYS A 70 17.54 -4.80 -4.53
C LYS A 70 16.66 -3.61 -4.14
N PRO A 71 15.99 -3.65 -2.99
CA PRO A 71 15.04 -2.60 -2.62
C PRO A 71 15.73 -1.36 -2.04
N THR A 72 15.32 -0.18 -2.51
CA THR A 72 15.70 1.13 -1.97
C THR A 72 14.51 1.77 -1.24
N VAL A 73 14.03 1.10 -0.18
CA VAL A 73 12.76 1.45 0.51
C VAL A 73 12.61 2.94 0.84
N PRO A 74 13.61 3.66 1.40
CA PRO A 74 13.45 5.09 1.69
C PRO A 74 13.13 5.96 0.47
N SER A 75 13.66 5.63 -0.73
CA SER A 75 13.33 6.40 -1.94
C SER A 75 11.89 6.15 -2.38
N PHE A 76 11.44 4.89 -2.32
CA PHE A 76 10.07 4.52 -2.69
C PHE A 76 9.04 5.14 -1.75
N LEU A 77 9.34 5.20 -0.45
CA LEU A 77 8.46 5.86 0.52
C LEU A 77 8.32 7.36 0.27
N ARG A 78 9.42 8.06 -0.07
CA ARG A 78 9.34 9.49 -0.41
C ARG A 78 8.46 9.72 -1.63
N GLN A 79 8.59 8.87 -2.64
CA GLN A 79 7.74 8.93 -3.84
C GLN A 79 6.26 8.69 -3.48
N ALA A 80 5.96 7.61 -2.76
CA ALA A 80 4.60 7.28 -2.34
C ALA A 80 3.91 8.40 -1.53
N GLU A 81 4.64 9.09 -0.65
CA GLU A 81 4.09 10.20 0.14
C GLU A 81 3.78 11.44 -0.71
N VAL A 82 4.57 11.71 -1.76
CA VAL A 82 4.30 12.79 -2.72
C VAL A 82 3.10 12.45 -3.58
N GLU A 83 3.02 11.23 -4.09
CA GLU A 83 1.91 10.75 -4.91
C GLU A 83 0.59 10.69 -4.13
N ALA A 84 0.63 10.28 -2.86
CA ALA A 84 -0.52 10.36 -1.98
C ALA A 84 -1.05 11.79 -1.86
N GLN A 85 -0.17 12.78 -1.72
CA GLN A 85 -0.57 14.19 -1.69
C GLN A 85 -1.19 14.64 -3.01
N HIS A 86 -0.60 14.28 -4.14
CA HIS A 86 -1.17 14.59 -5.47
C HIS A 86 -2.54 13.94 -5.68
N ALA A 87 -2.72 12.71 -5.20
CA ALA A 87 -4.00 11.99 -5.27
C ALA A 87 -5.05 12.51 -4.28
N GLY A 88 -4.67 13.36 -3.31
CA GLY A 88 -5.54 13.83 -2.23
C GLY A 88 -5.75 12.79 -1.11
N PHE A 89 -4.87 11.79 -1.02
CA PHE A 89 -4.96 10.70 -0.05
C PHE A 89 -4.08 11.01 1.17
N PRO A 90 -4.50 10.62 2.38
CA PRO A 90 -3.76 10.95 3.59
C PRO A 90 -2.49 10.12 3.78
N TYR A 91 -2.35 8.97 3.12
CA TYR A 91 -1.27 8.00 3.38
C TYR A 91 -0.64 7.48 2.07
N GLY A 92 0.69 7.53 2.00
CA GLY A 92 1.49 6.86 0.99
C GLY A 92 2.26 5.69 1.58
N VAL A 93 2.26 4.53 0.91
CA VAL A 93 3.04 3.35 1.31
C VAL A 93 3.72 2.73 0.10
N ALA A 94 4.84 2.03 0.31
CA ALA A 94 5.52 1.30 -0.75
C ALA A 94 5.26 -0.21 -0.62
N VAL A 95 4.82 -0.86 -1.70
CA VAL A 95 4.55 -2.29 -1.77
C VAL A 95 5.61 -2.96 -2.64
N VAL A 96 6.54 -3.67 -1.99
CA VAL A 96 7.77 -4.14 -2.62
C VAL A 96 7.85 -5.65 -2.59
N LYS A 97 8.23 -6.25 -3.71
CA LYS A 97 8.68 -7.64 -3.74
C LYS A 97 10.05 -7.76 -4.39
N VAL A 98 10.75 -8.84 -4.00
CA VAL A 98 11.94 -9.28 -4.74
C VAL A 98 11.47 -9.95 -6.03
N ARG A 99 12.20 -9.72 -7.13
CA ARG A 99 11.91 -10.32 -8.44
C ARG A 99 11.63 -11.82 -8.35
N ARG A 100 10.63 -12.25 -9.14
CA ARG A 100 10.14 -13.64 -9.24
C ARG A 100 9.47 -14.18 -7.98
N ALA A 101 9.37 -13.40 -6.89
CA ALA A 101 8.56 -13.80 -5.75
C ALA A 101 7.05 -13.70 -6.06
N ASN A 102 6.27 -14.54 -5.37
CA ASN A 102 4.80 -14.51 -5.39
C ASN A 102 4.27 -13.21 -4.77
N VAL A 103 3.06 -12.77 -5.15
CA VAL A 103 2.41 -11.58 -4.57
C VAL A 103 2.28 -11.61 -3.05
N ARG A 104 2.04 -12.79 -2.46
CA ARG A 104 1.97 -12.98 -1.00
C ARG A 104 3.29 -12.68 -0.29
N ALA A 105 4.41 -12.68 -1.02
CA ALA A 105 5.70 -12.27 -0.48
C ALA A 105 5.89 -10.73 -0.45
N GLY A 106 4.92 -9.97 -0.95
CA GLY A 106 4.92 -8.51 -0.93
C GLY A 106 5.08 -7.97 0.49
N LYS A 107 6.01 -7.02 0.64
CA LYS A 107 6.23 -6.28 1.88
C LYS A 107 5.68 -4.88 1.70
N VAL A 108 4.93 -4.41 2.69
CA VAL A 108 4.37 -3.07 2.72
C VAL A 108 5.16 -2.24 3.72
N HIS A 109 5.74 -1.16 3.23
CA HIS A 109 6.58 -0.26 4.01
C HIS A 109 5.85 1.04 4.29
N PHE A 110 6.05 1.54 5.50
CA PHE A 110 5.45 2.77 6.01
C PHE A 110 6.57 3.69 6.49
N THR A 111 6.44 4.99 6.23
CA THR A 111 7.19 5.98 7.00
C THR A 111 6.75 5.90 8.47
N VAL A 112 7.65 6.24 9.41
CA VAL A 112 7.29 6.31 10.84
C VAL A 112 6.11 7.27 11.07
N ARG A 113 6.03 8.34 10.27
CA ARG A 113 4.92 9.31 10.28
C ARG A 113 3.60 8.65 9.89
N THR A 114 3.55 7.96 8.75
CA THR A 114 2.32 7.30 8.29
C THR A 114 1.91 6.17 9.22
N TRP A 115 2.86 5.35 9.68
CA TRP A 115 2.62 4.33 10.70
C TRP A 115 1.99 4.93 11.97
N THR A 116 2.54 6.03 12.47
CA THR A 116 2.02 6.73 13.66
C THR A 116 0.62 7.28 13.44
N ARG A 117 0.35 7.90 12.28
CA ARG A 117 -0.98 8.45 11.98
C ARG A 117 -2.04 7.36 11.86
N VAL A 118 -1.70 6.23 11.26
CA VAL A 118 -2.63 5.11 11.09
C VAL A 118 -2.97 4.49 12.44
N ARG A 119 -1.99 4.20 13.30
CA ARG A 119 -2.29 3.64 14.63
C ARG A 119 -3.15 4.57 15.48
N LEU A 120 -2.91 5.89 15.39
CA LEU A 120 -3.68 6.88 16.14
C LEU A 120 -5.12 6.97 15.63
N ALA A 121 -5.32 6.87 14.30
CA ALA A 121 -6.64 6.80 13.71
C ALA A 121 -7.44 5.55 14.15
N LEU A 122 -6.75 4.48 14.54
CA LEU A 122 -7.35 3.27 15.10
C LEU A 122 -7.43 3.27 16.64
N GLY A 123 -6.96 4.33 17.31
CA GLY A 123 -6.92 4.39 18.78
C GLY A 123 -5.94 3.41 19.43
N LEU A 124 -4.96 2.89 18.68
CA LEU A 124 -4.05 1.85 19.14
C LEU A 124 -2.74 2.42 19.68
N LYS A 125 -2.26 1.83 20.79
CA LYS A 125 -0.90 2.07 21.28
C LYS A 125 0.12 1.48 20.31
N SER A 126 1.35 1.99 20.37
CA SER A 126 2.42 1.61 19.44
C SER A 126 2.68 0.10 19.43
N ARG A 127 2.75 -0.54 20.60
CA ARG A 127 3.01 -1.97 20.72
C ARG A 127 1.86 -2.81 20.16
N ASP A 128 0.63 -2.53 20.59
CA ASP A 128 -0.56 -3.24 20.13
C ASP A 128 -0.72 -3.18 18.61
N PHE A 129 -0.46 -2.01 18.01
CA PHE A 129 -0.49 -1.84 16.56
C PHE A 129 0.63 -2.63 15.87
N ALA A 130 1.84 -2.64 16.42
CA ALA A 130 2.95 -3.42 15.87
C ALA A 130 2.66 -4.92 15.92
N ASP A 131 2.17 -5.42 17.04
CA ASP A 131 1.91 -6.85 17.25
C ASP A 131 0.71 -7.33 16.41
N ARG A 132 -0.40 -6.57 16.40
CA ARG A 132 -1.63 -6.91 15.64
C ARG A 132 -1.37 -7.02 14.14
N TYR A 133 -0.58 -6.10 13.58
CA TYR A 133 -0.32 -6.04 12.14
C TYR A 133 1.10 -6.46 11.77
N GLY A 134 1.84 -7.11 12.68
CA GLY A 134 3.14 -7.72 12.41
C GLY A 134 4.21 -6.78 11.87
N PHE A 135 4.33 -5.57 12.45
CA PHE A 135 5.32 -4.59 12.00
C PHE A 135 6.71 -4.84 12.58
N GLY A 136 7.71 -4.90 11.69
CA GLY A 136 9.12 -4.79 12.05
C GLY A 136 9.69 -3.42 11.67
N PHE A 137 10.60 -2.89 12.49
CA PHE A 137 11.23 -1.58 12.25
C PHE A 137 12.64 -1.72 11.69
N SER A 138 12.95 -0.91 10.68
CA SER A 138 14.30 -0.71 10.17
C SER A 138 14.79 0.67 10.58
N LEU A 139 15.80 0.70 11.46
CA LEU A 139 16.43 1.93 11.94
C LEU A 139 17.74 2.12 11.18
N ARG A 140 17.91 3.26 10.51
CA ARG A 140 19.09 3.55 9.67
C ARG A 140 19.75 4.87 10.08
N GLY A 141 20.66 4.78 11.05
CA GLY A 141 21.33 5.94 11.63
C GLY A 141 20.38 6.80 12.46
N LEU A 142 20.78 8.04 12.74
CA LEU A 142 20.01 8.98 13.56
C LEU A 142 18.95 9.77 12.77
N ASP A 143 19.02 9.73 11.44
CA ASP A 143 18.03 10.35 10.55
C ASP A 143 16.74 9.51 10.55
N THR A 144 15.78 9.92 11.36
CA THR A 144 14.47 9.26 11.49
C THR A 144 13.65 9.30 10.20
N GLY A 145 13.99 10.17 9.24
CA GLY A 145 13.41 10.18 7.89
C GLY A 145 13.80 8.94 7.06
N ARG A 146 14.82 8.19 7.49
CA ARG A 146 15.25 6.92 6.88
C ARG A 146 14.71 5.70 7.61
N TRP A 147 14.00 5.90 8.72
CA TRP A 147 13.39 4.82 9.47
C TRP A 147 12.06 4.45 8.84
N TYR A 148 11.73 3.17 8.84
CA TYR A 148 10.47 2.70 8.29
C TYR A 148 9.99 1.45 9.02
N ALA A 149 8.67 1.29 9.07
CA ALA A 149 8.00 0.10 9.55
C ALA A 149 7.61 -0.79 8.35
N THR A 150 7.70 -2.10 8.51
CA THR A 150 7.40 -3.07 7.45
C THR A 150 6.44 -4.12 7.96
N THR A 151 5.40 -4.41 7.18
CA THR A 151 4.52 -5.57 7.35
C THR A 151 4.47 -6.36 6.03
N ASP A 152 3.72 -7.46 5.98
CA ASP A 152 3.40 -8.17 4.74
C ASP A 152 2.04 -7.75 4.16
N LEU A 153 1.82 -8.08 2.90
CA LEU A 153 0.63 -7.67 2.15
C LEU A 153 -0.67 -8.24 2.74
N GLU A 154 -0.63 -9.45 3.31
CA GLU A 154 -1.79 -10.08 3.96
C GLU A 154 -2.23 -9.29 5.19
N ARG A 155 -1.29 -8.98 6.09
CA ARG A 155 -1.56 -8.16 7.28
C ARG A 155 -1.93 -6.72 6.92
N PHE A 156 -1.38 -6.18 5.83
CA PHE A 156 -1.82 -4.90 5.30
C PHE A 156 -3.27 -4.92 4.80
N ALA A 157 -3.73 -5.99 4.16
CA ALA A 157 -5.13 -6.12 3.74
C ALA A 157 -6.09 -6.05 4.96
N ARG A 158 -5.74 -6.75 6.04
CA ARG A 158 -6.48 -6.68 7.32
C ARG A 158 -6.48 -5.28 7.90
N LEU A 159 -5.30 -4.64 7.96
CA LEU A 159 -5.16 -3.25 8.41
C LEU A 159 -6.03 -2.29 7.58
N LEU A 160 -6.03 -2.45 6.26
CA LEU A 160 -6.83 -1.64 5.36
C LEU A 160 -8.33 -1.78 5.65
N GLY A 161 -8.81 -3.01 5.85
CA GLY A 161 -10.19 -3.27 6.28
C GLY A 161 -10.53 -2.55 7.59
N ASP A 162 -9.70 -2.68 8.61
CA ASP A 162 -9.90 -2.05 9.92
C ASP A 162 -9.91 -0.51 9.82
N VAL A 163 -9.00 0.09 9.06
CA VAL A 163 -8.94 1.54 8.83
C VAL A 163 -10.19 2.04 8.11
N ARG A 164 -10.71 1.28 7.14
CA ARG A 164 -11.95 1.63 6.45
C ARG A 164 -13.16 1.54 7.38
N ALA A 165 -13.23 0.51 8.21
CA ALA A 165 -14.30 0.33 9.18
C ALA A 165 -14.32 1.47 10.22
N ALA A 166 -13.17 1.80 10.80
CA ALA A 166 -13.05 2.88 11.78
C ALA A 166 -13.55 4.24 11.25
N ARG A 167 -13.33 4.53 9.96
CA ARG A 167 -13.77 5.75 9.30
C ARG A 167 -15.27 5.82 9.04
N ARG A 168 -15.97 4.69 8.94
CA ARG A 168 -17.44 4.68 8.80
C ARG A 168 -18.12 5.08 10.11
N HIS A 169 -17.49 4.80 11.25
CA HIS A 169 -18.04 5.11 12.58
C HIS A 169 -17.75 6.53 13.07
N THR A 170 -16.91 7.29 12.36
CA THR A 170 -16.58 8.69 12.71
C THR A 170 -17.38 9.72 11.91
N ARG A 171 -18.36 9.29 11.11
CA ARG A 171 -19.28 10.15 10.35
C ARG A 171 -20.69 10.07 10.91
#